data_AF-A0A133UTP8-F1
#
_entry.id   AF-A0A133UTP8-F1
#
_cell.length_a   1.000
_cell.length_b   1.000
_cell.length_c   1.000
_cell.angle_alpha   90.00
_cell.angle_beta   90.00
_cell.angle_gamma   90.00
#
_symmetry.space_group_name_H-M   'P 1'
#
loop_
_entity.id
_entity.type
_entity.pdbx_description
1 polymer ?
#
loop_
_entity_poly.entity_id
_entity_poly.type
_entity_poly.pdbx_seq_one_letter_code
_entity_poly.pdbx_strand_id
1 'polypeptide(L)'
;MRDDSQSVKVDEDVLEELDRLAELENSGRNLLFKEAISRGLKDLKMHLAVKAFAEKKATTSEAADIADVSVGEMMDELRKRGLRPEIKKGDLEESLKNARKAIKG
;
A
#
# COMPACT_ATOMS: atom_id res chain seq x y z
N MET A 1 -17.45 17.23 -6.56
CA MET A 1 -16.16 16.58 -6.92
C MET A 1 -15.34 17.60 -7.66
N ARG A 2 -14.05 17.77 -7.32
CA ARG A 2 -13.14 18.47 -8.22
C ARG A 2 -12.89 17.57 -9.44
N ASP A 3 -12.94 18.14 -10.63
CA ASP A 3 -12.52 17.45 -11.85
C ASP A 3 -10.99 17.50 -11.92
N ASP A 4 -10.35 16.57 -11.22
CA ASP A 4 -8.89 16.43 -11.20
C ASP A 4 -8.43 15.51 -12.34
N SER A 5 -8.94 15.72 -13.56
CA SER A 5 -8.55 14.92 -14.73
C SER A 5 -7.07 15.14 -15.05
N GLN A 6 -6.32 14.03 -15.17
CA GLN A 6 -4.90 14.01 -15.53
C GLN A 6 -4.76 13.19 -16.81
N SER A 7 -4.02 13.72 -17.79
CA SER A 7 -3.66 12.97 -19.00
C SER A 7 -2.28 12.34 -18.81
N VAL A 8 -2.20 11.03 -18.98
CA VAL A 8 -0.96 10.26 -18.89
C VAL A 8 -0.79 9.49 -20.19
N LYS A 9 0.44 9.45 -20.71
CA LYS A 9 0.77 8.58 -21.84
C LYS A 9 0.88 7.15 -21.34
N VAL A 10 0.13 6.27 -21.97
CA VAL A 10 0.10 4.84 -21.67
C VAL A 10 0.42 4.11 -22.97
N ASP A 11 1.22 3.06 -22.89
CA ASP A 11 1.58 2.25 -24.04
C ASP A 11 0.33 1.56 -24.63
N GLU A 12 0.34 1.33 -25.94
CA GLU A 12 -0.82 0.84 -26.69
C GLU A 12 -1.25 -0.56 -26.24
N ASP A 13 -0.29 -1.42 -25.90
CA ASP A 13 -0.52 -2.77 -25.38
C ASP A 13 -1.30 -2.76 -24.04
N VAL A 14 -1.01 -1.81 -23.15
CA VAL A 14 -1.73 -1.65 -21.88
C VAL A 14 -3.17 -1.17 -22.13
N LEU A 15 -3.37 -0.29 -23.12
CA LEU A 15 -4.71 0.17 -23.50
C LEU A 15 -5.55 -0.98 -24.09
N GLU A 16 -4.95 -1.78 -24.96
CA GLU A 16 -5.59 -2.96 -25.55
C GLU A 16 -5.99 -3.98 -24.48
N GLU A 17 -5.12 -4.25 -23.51
CA GLU A 17 -5.44 -5.19 -22.42
C GLU A 17 -6.57 -4.66 -21.51
N LEU A 18 -6.59 -3.34 -21.24
CA LEU A 18 -7.68 -2.73 -20.47
C LEU A 18 -9.03 -2.83 -21.21
N ASP A 19 -9.04 -2.66 -22.53
CA ASP A 19 -10.24 -2.84 -23.35
C ASP A 19 -10.72 -4.29 -23.32
N ARG A 20 -9.80 -5.25 -23.50
CA ARG A 20 -10.12 -6.68 -23.42
C ARG A 20 -10.71 -7.07 -22.06
N LEU A 21 -10.14 -6.59 -20.96
CA LEU A 21 -10.64 -6.86 -19.62
C LEU A 21 -11.99 -6.16 -19.35
N ALA A 22 -12.20 -4.97 -19.92
CA ALA A 22 -13.45 -4.23 -19.80
C ALA A 22 -14.61 -5.00 -20.44
N GLU A 23 -14.37 -5.58 -21.62
CA GLU A 23 -15.32 -6.46 -22.30
C GLU A 23 -15.63 -7.73 -21.47
N LEU A 24 -14.60 -8.37 -20.91
CA LEU A 24 -14.75 -9.59 -20.11
C LEU A 24 -15.58 -9.36 -18.83
N GLU A 25 -15.33 -8.26 -18.13
CA GLU A 25 -16.02 -7.90 -16.88
C GLU A 25 -17.34 -7.14 -17.12
N ASN A 26 -17.71 -6.89 -18.39
CA ASN A 26 -18.84 -6.05 -18.79
C ASN A 26 -18.83 -4.70 -18.03
N SER A 27 -17.65 -4.09 -17.97
CA SER A 27 -17.37 -2.87 -17.22
C SER A 27 -16.74 -1.81 -18.13
N GLY A 28 -16.69 -0.56 -17.67
CA GLY A 28 -16.07 0.51 -18.46
C GLY A 28 -14.54 0.53 -18.31
N ARG A 29 -13.80 0.77 -19.41
CA ARG A 29 -12.34 0.96 -19.41
C ARG A 29 -11.84 1.89 -18.31
N ASN A 30 -12.50 3.04 -18.13
CA ASN A 30 -12.13 4.02 -17.10
C ASN A 30 -12.32 3.49 -15.67
N LEU A 31 -13.28 2.59 -15.45
CA LEU A 31 -13.47 1.96 -14.15
C LEU A 31 -12.33 0.99 -13.86
N LEU A 32 -11.99 0.12 -14.82
CA LEU A 32 -10.84 -0.78 -14.69
C LEU A 32 -9.51 -0.04 -14.56
N PHE A 33 -9.32 1.05 -15.29
CA PHE A 33 -8.14 1.88 -15.15
C PHE A 33 -8.00 2.42 -13.72
N LYS A 34 -9.10 2.96 -13.15
CA LYS A 34 -9.11 3.46 -11.76
C LYS A 34 -8.83 2.34 -10.76
N GLU A 35 -9.44 1.17 -10.96
CA GLU A 35 -9.22 -0.03 -10.15
C GLU A 35 -7.74 -0.44 -10.17
N ALA A 36 -7.15 -0.55 -11.37
CA ALA A 36 -5.76 -0.93 -11.59
C ALA A 36 -4.80 0.07 -10.94
N ILE A 37 -5.00 1.38 -11.13
CA ILE A 37 -4.18 2.42 -10.50
C ILE A 37 -4.30 2.37 -8.97
N SER A 38 -5.50 2.19 -8.44
CA SER A 38 -5.73 2.10 -6.99
C SER A 38 -4.99 0.91 -6.37
N ARG A 39 -5.05 -0.26 -7.02
CA ARG A 39 -4.33 -1.46 -6.59
C ARG A 39 -2.82 -1.29 -6.73
N GLY A 40 -2.36 -0.81 -7.90
CA GLY A 40 -0.95 -0.55 -8.16
C GLY A 40 -0.33 0.45 -7.19
N LEU A 41 -1.09 1.47 -6.75
CA LEU A 41 -0.62 2.42 -5.75
C LEU A 41 -0.41 1.76 -4.37
N LYS A 42 -1.30 0.85 -3.96
CA LYS A 42 -1.11 0.07 -2.72
C LYS A 42 0.13 -0.82 -2.81
N ASP A 43 0.32 -1.49 -3.92
CA ASP A 43 1.49 -2.35 -4.14
C ASP A 43 2.79 -1.53 -4.16
N LEU A 44 2.76 -0.35 -4.80
CA LEU A 44 3.90 0.56 -4.85
C LEU A 44 4.25 1.09 -3.46
N LYS A 45 3.26 1.50 -2.66
CA LYS A 45 3.46 1.92 -1.26
C LYS A 45 4.15 0.82 -0.46
N MET A 46 3.65 -0.42 -0.55
CA MET A 46 4.25 -1.56 0.14
C MET A 46 5.68 -1.84 -0.31
N HIS A 47 5.93 -1.79 -1.62
CA HIS A 47 7.29 -1.96 -2.18
C HIS A 47 8.26 -0.90 -1.62
N LEU A 48 7.85 0.37 -1.63
CA LEU A 48 8.68 1.47 -1.14
C LEU A 48 8.91 1.39 0.38
N ALA A 49 7.89 0.99 1.16
CA ALA A 49 8.00 0.75 2.60
C ALA A 49 9.04 -0.33 2.92
N VAL A 50 8.93 -1.49 2.28
CA VAL A 50 9.88 -2.60 2.46
C VAL A 50 11.30 -2.18 2.04
N LYS A 51 11.43 -1.47 0.92
CA LYS A 51 12.73 -0.98 0.45
C LYS A 51 13.35 -0.01 1.44
N ALA A 52 12.59 0.97 1.94
CA ALA A 52 13.07 1.92 2.94
C ALA A 52 13.52 1.22 4.23
N PHE A 53 12.77 0.22 4.70
CA PHE A 53 13.15 -0.61 5.84
C PHE A 53 14.46 -1.36 5.58
N ALA A 54 14.57 -2.07 4.45
CA ALA A 54 15.75 -2.86 4.09
C ALA A 54 17.02 -1.99 3.95
N GLU A 55 16.87 -0.76 3.48
CA GLU A 55 17.94 0.23 3.38
C GLU A 55 18.25 0.95 4.71
N LYS A 56 17.61 0.54 5.82
CA LYS A 56 17.70 1.16 7.16
C LYS A 56 17.34 2.65 7.18
N LYS A 57 16.46 3.07 6.28
CA LYS A 57 15.92 4.44 6.18
C LYS A 57 14.58 4.61 6.90
N ALA A 58 13.96 3.51 7.31
CA ALA A 58 12.71 3.48 8.05
C ALA A 58 12.72 2.35 9.10
N THR A 59 12.16 2.62 10.26
CA THR A 59 11.77 1.63 11.27
C THR A 59 10.57 0.82 10.81
N THR A 60 10.22 -0.26 11.54
CA THR A 60 9.01 -1.06 11.23
C THR A 60 7.74 -0.20 11.25
N SER A 61 7.64 0.74 12.20
CA SER A 61 6.49 1.64 12.31
C SER A 61 6.43 2.65 11.16
N GLU A 62 7.55 3.29 10.81
CA GLU A 62 7.60 4.23 9.68
C GLU A 62 7.31 3.53 8.34
N ALA A 63 7.76 2.28 8.18
CA ALA A 63 7.42 1.47 7.01
C ALA A 63 5.92 1.16 6.96
N ALA A 64 5.29 0.87 8.10
CA ALA A 64 3.85 0.66 8.18
C ALA A 64 3.07 1.91 7.77
N ASP A 65 3.52 3.09 8.20
CA ASP A 65 2.93 4.37 7.83
C ASP A 65 3.05 4.64 6.31
N ILE A 66 4.20 4.34 5.70
CA ILE A 66 4.39 4.47 4.23
C ILE A 66 3.44 3.52 3.48
N ALA A 67 3.31 2.29 3.97
CA ALA A 67 2.48 1.25 3.38
C ALA A 67 0.98 1.45 3.65
N ASP A 68 0.60 2.34 4.57
CA ASP A 68 -0.78 2.59 4.99
C ASP A 68 -1.43 1.32 5.58
N VAL A 69 -0.67 0.62 6.45
CA VAL A 69 -1.07 -0.61 7.13
C VAL A 69 -0.75 -0.51 8.63
N SER A 70 -1.29 -1.42 9.43
CA SER A 70 -0.88 -1.52 10.83
C SER A 70 0.57 -2.01 10.96
N VAL A 71 1.22 -1.66 12.07
CA VAL A 71 2.56 -2.17 12.40
C VAL A 71 2.61 -3.70 12.38
N GLY A 72 1.56 -4.38 12.84
CA GLY A 72 1.46 -5.84 12.83
C GLY A 72 1.45 -6.42 11.41
N GLU A 73 0.66 -5.83 10.51
CA GLU A 73 0.64 -6.23 9.09
C GLU A 73 2.01 -6.02 8.43
N MET A 74 2.68 -4.91 8.75
CA MET A 74 4.03 -4.65 8.26
C MET A 74 5.04 -5.67 8.78
N MET A 75 4.98 -6.04 10.07
CA MET A 75 5.83 -7.09 10.65
C MET A 75 5.65 -8.42 9.93
N ASP A 76 4.41 -8.82 9.67
CA ASP A 76 4.11 -10.05 8.95
C ASP A 76 4.66 -10.00 7.52
N GLU A 77 4.53 -8.87 6.84
CA GLU A 77 5.04 -8.67 5.49
C GLU A 77 6.58 -8.70 5.42
N LEU A 78 7.26 -8.04 6.36
CA LEU A 78 8.72 -8.12 6.48
C LEU A 78 9.17 -9.56 6.72
N ARG A 79 8.49 -10.30 7.61
CA ARG A 79 8.81 -11.70 7.91
C ARG A 79 8.63 -12.60 6.68
N LYS A 80 7.55 -12.45 5.91
CA LYS A 80 7.34 -13.20 4.65
C LYS A 80 8.49 -13.00 3.65
N ARG A 81 9.15 -11.84 3.69
CA ARG A 81 10.27 -11.47 2.83
C ARG A 81 11.64 -11.80 3.44
N GLY A 82 11.68 -12.54 4.55
CA GLY A 82 12.92 -12.93 5.23
C GLY A 82 13.60 -11.80 6.01
N LEU A 83 12.93 -10.65 6.17
CA LEU A 83 13.42 -9.53 6.96
C LEU A 83 12.97 -9.70 8.40
N ARG A 84 13.86 -9.42 9.36
CA ARG A 84 13.52 -9.41 10.78
C ARG A 84 12.96 -8.04 11.14
N PRO A 85 11.68 -7.93 11.54
CA PRO A 85 11.14 -6.67 12.02
C PRO A 85 11.96 -6.16 13.21
N GLU A 86 12.32 -4.89 13.19
CA GLU A 86 12.94 -4.23 14.34
C GLU A 86 11.84 -3.52 15.12
N ILE A 87 11.58 -3.98 16.35
CA ILE A 87 10.66 -3.33 17.26
C ILE A 87 11.37 -3.11 18.59
N LYS A 88 11.36 -1.87 19.07
CA LYS A 88 11.80 -1.56 20.43
C LYS A 88 10.62 -1.74 21.38
N LYS A 89 10.94 -2.07 22.63
CA LYS A 89 9.94 -2.21 23.70
C LYS A 89 9.06 -0.96 23.85
N GLY A 90 9.65 0.24 23.71
CA GLY A 90 8.91 1.51 23.77
C GLY A 90 7.84 1.64 22.68
N ASP A 91 8.17 1.22 21.45
CA ASP A 91 7.24 1.27 20.31
C ASP A 91 6.02 0.36 20.54
N LEU A 92 6.23 -0.81 21.16
CA LEU A 92 5.16 -1.72 21.59
C LEU A 92 4.29 -1.12 22.69
N GLU A 93 4.89 -0.52 23.71
CA GLU A 93 4.18 0.09 24.84
C GLU A 93 3.31 1.26 24.37
N GLU A 94 3.81 2.10 23.47
CA GLU A 94 3.07 3.20 22.87
C GLU A 94 1.92 2.73 21.97
N SER A 95 2.17 1.74 21.11
CA SER A 95 1.13 1.11 20.28
C SER A 95 0.00 0.53 21.13
N LEU A 96 0.33 -0.19 22.22
CA LEU A 96 -0.63 -0.74 23.18
C LEU A 96 -1.44 0.35 23.89
N LYS A 97 -0.79 1.45 24.27
CA LYS A 97 -1.45 2.60 24.92
C LYS A 97 -2.46 3.25 23.98
N ASN A 98 -2.09 3.44 22.70
CA ASN A 98 -2.96 4.06 21.70
C ASN A 98 -4.14 3.15 21.37
N ALA A 99 -3.91 1.84 21.17
CA ALA A 99 -4.98 0.87 21.00
C ALA A 99 -5.96 0.87 22.18
N ARG A 100 -5.45 0.85 23.43
CA ARG A 100 -6.30 0.90 24.63
C ARG A 100 -7.15 2.17 24.73
N LYS A 101 -6.66 3.32 24.26
CA LYS A 101 -7.45 4.57 24.22
C LYS A 101 -8.58 4.48 23.21
N ALA A 102 -8.31 3.94 22.02
CA ALA A 102 -9.28 3.85 20.93
C ALA A 102 -10.50 2.98 21.26
N ILE A 103 -10.34 1.98 22.14
CA ILE A 103 -11.42 1.06 22.55
C ILE A 103 -12.13 1.53 23.83
N LYS A 104 -11.61 2.56 24.51
CA LYS A 104 -12.18 3.14 25.74
C LYS A 104 -12.96 4.43 25.52
N GLY A 105 -12.95 4.97 24.29
CA GLY A 105 -13.80 6.09 23.87
C GLY A 105 -15.04 5.58 23.14
#